data_AF-A0A0D2B7T8-F1
#
_entry.id   AF-A0A0D2B7T8-F1
#
_cell.length_a   1.000
_cell.length_b   1.000
_cell.length_c   1.000
_cell.angle_alpha   90.00
_cell.angle_beta   90.00
_cell.angle_gamma   90.00
#
_symmetry.space_group_name_H-M   'P 1'
#
loop_
_entity.id
_entity.type
_entity.pdbx_description
1 polymer ?
#
loop_
_entity_poly.entity_id
_entity_poly.type
_entity_poly.pdbx_seq_one_letter_code
_entity_poly.pdbx_strand_id
1 'polypeptide(L)'
;MCPGSSSRTSGGGTIAVLSTPISQRQAPPANVFEGEIYFHPSSTLSRGTTASFKSRTPHAALTAVPYYVVIHQKGDLSMPVGQAGLLHRFRIPPQQAVPAESLYRWDLDQVLNLSVGGDGIVGRRISIFEDVGLQRQVAEGIIGWN
;
A
#
# COMPACT_ATOMS: atom_id res chain seq x y z
N MET A 1 -3.07 13.99 -31.08
CA MET A 1 -2.43 14.71 -29.97
C MET A 1 -3.54 15.35 -29.15
N CYS A 2 -3.84 14.85 -27.95
CA CYS A 2 -4.89 15.41 -27.12
C CYS A 2 -4.27 16.30 -26.04
N PRO A 3 -4.58 17.60 -25.97
CA PRO A 3 -4.20 18.45 -24.85
C PRO A 3 -5.32 18.39 -23.81
N GLY A 4 -5.33 17.32 -23.01
CA GLY A 4 -6.17 17.25 -21.82
C GLY A 4 -5.41 17.90 -20.68
N SER A 5 -5.61 19.20 -20.46
CA SER A 5 -5.11 19.90 -19.27
C SER A 5 -5.80 19.34 -18.02
N SER A 6 -5.25 18.28 -17.46
CA SER A 6 -5.58 17.83 -16.12
C SER A 6 -5.12 18.90 -15.13
N SER A 7 -6.06 19.57 -14.47
CA SER A 7 -5.82 20.51 -13.37
C SER A 7 -5.30 19.83 -12.09
N ARG A 8 -5.05 18.51 -12.13
CA ARG A 8 -4.35 17.79 -11.07
C ARG A 8 -2.88 18.16 -11.14
N THR A 9 -2.45 19.08 -10.29
CA THR A 9 -1.04 19.19 -9.90
C THR A 9 -0.62 17.82 -9.34
N SER A 10 0.15 17.04 -10.11
CA SER A 10 0.70 15.77 -9.63
C SER A 10 1.65 16.10 -8.47
N GLY A 11 1.19 15.94 -7.23
CA GLY A 11 1.93 16.28 -6.02
C GLY A 11 3.15 15.39 -5.74
N GLY A 12 3.67 14.67 -6.74
CA GLY A 12 4.87 13.84 -6.64
C GLY A 12 4.69 12.59 -5.78
N GLY A 13 3.51 11.95 -5.84
CA GLY A 13 3.20 10.77 -5.04
C GLY A 13 2.83 9.54 -5.87
N THR A 14 2.63 8.43 -5.17
CA THR A 14 2.19 7.15 -5.73
C THR A 14 0.96 6.64 -4.99
N ILE A 15 0.19 5.78 -5.65
CA ILE A 15 -1.02 5.17 -5.11
C ILE A 15 -1.04 3.70 -5.46
N ALA A 16 -1.56 2.85 -4.58
CA ALA A 16 -2.01 1.51 -4.93
C ALA A 16 -3.44 1.30 -4.47
N VAL A 17 -4.27 0.79 -5.38
CA VAL A 17 -5.61 0.30 -5.05
C VAL A 17 -5.47 -1.13 -4.54
N LEU A 18 -5.95 -1.35 -3.32
CA LEU A 18 -5.84 -2.60 -2.58
C LEU A 18 -7.15 -3.37 -2.69
N SER A 19 -7.03 -4.65 -2.98
CA SER A 19 -8.16 -5.58 -3.14
C SER A 19 -7.82 -6.96 -2.59
N THR A 20 -8.83 -7.82 -2.47
CA THR A 20 -8.67 -9.23 -2.09
C THR A 20 -7.58 -9.91 -2.94
N PRO A 21 -6.60 -10.60 -2.32
CA PRO A 21 -5.58 -11.33 -3.07
C PRO A 21 -6.17 -12.31 -4.08
N ILE A 22 -5.61 -12.36 -5.29
CA ILE A 22 -6.11 -13.21 -6.38
C ILE A 22 -6.21 -14.67 -5.95
N SER A 23 -5.22 -15.16 -5.20
CA SER A 23 -5.18 -16.53 -4.67
C SER A 23 -6.30 -16.86 -3.68
N GLN A 24 -6.95 -15.85 -3.11
CA GLN A 24 -7.97 -15.99 -2.06
C GLN A 24 -9.37 -15.59 -2.51
N ARG A 25 -9.58 -15.26 -3.79
CA ARG A 25 -10.91 -14.82 -4.29
C ARG A 25 -12.01 -15.87 -4.16
N GLN A 26 -11.66 -17.15 -4.17
CA GLN A 26 -12.63 -18.25 -4.04
C GLN A 26 -13.10 -18.46 -2.59
N ALA A 27 -12.28 -18.07 -1.61
CA ALA A 27 -12.57 -18.15 -0.19
C ALA A 27 -11.93 -16.94 0.52
N PRO A 28 -12.57 -15.76 0.47
CA PRO A 28 -11.98 -14.54 1.01
C PRO A 28 -11.77 -14.66 2.52
N PRO A 29 -10.65 -14.16 3.07
CA PRO A 29 -10.47 -14.10 4.51
C PRO A 29 -11.54 -13.21 5.15
N ALA A 30 -11.92 -13.48 6.39
CA ALA A 30 -12.92 -12.66 7.11
C ALA A 30 -12.51 -11.16 7.24
N ASN A 31 -11.22 -10.87 7.12
CA ASN A 31 -10.63 -9.53 7.24
C ASN A 31 -10.03 -9.07 5.91
N VAL A 32 -10.81 -9.09 4.82
CA VAL A 32 -10.37 -8.49 3.56
C VAL A 32 -10.12 -7.01 3.77
N PHE A 33 -9.00 -6.52 3.25
CA PHE A 33 -8.62 -5.13 3.34
C PHE A 33 -8.75 -4.46 1.96
N GLU A 34 -9.79 -3.64 1.79
CA GLU A 34 -10.05 -2.92 0.54
C GLU A 34 -9.90 -1.42 0.76
N GLY A 35 -9.19 -0.76 -0.16
CA GLY A 35 -8.90 0.65 0.01
C GLY A 35 -7.78 1.12 -0.90
N GLU A 36 -7.19 2.24 -0.51
CA GLU A 36 -6.10 2.87 -1.24
C GLU A 36 -4.97 3.18 -0.27
N ILE A 37 -3.74 2.86 -0.66
CA ILE A 37 -2.55 3.33 0.03
C ILE A 37 -1.81 4.32 -0.85
N TYR A 38 -1.36 5.41 -0.25
CA TYR A 38 -0.68 6.51 -0.88
C TYR A 38 0.72 6.65 -0.27
N PHE A 39 1.72 6.92 -1.10
CA PHE A 39 3.04 7.31 -0.65
C PHE A 39 3.40 8.67 -1.24
N HIS A 40 3.82 9.59 -0.40
CA HIS A 40 4.24 10.92 -0.81
C HIS A 40 5.49 11.36 -0.05
N PRO A 41 6.27 12.31 -0.59
CA PRO A 41 7.32 12.95 0.18
C PRO A 41 6.75 13.51 1.48
N SER A 42 7.48 13.32 2.57
CA SER A 42 7.08 13.85 3.86
C SER A 42 7.18 15.37 3.86
N SER A 43 6.14 16.04 4.38
CA SER A 43 6.14 17.49 4.58
C SER A 43 6.77 17.90 5.92
N THR A 44 6.95 16.94 6.83
CA THR A 44 7.46 17.12 8.20
C THR A 44 8.94 16.75 8.31
N LEU A 45 9.39 15.77 7.52
CA LEU A 45 10.76 15.30 7.51
C LEU A 45 11.48 15.79 6.25
N SER A 46 12.68 16.37 6.40
CA SER A 46 13.47 16.92 5.30
C SER A 46 13.81 15.90 4.20
N ARG A 47 13.86 14.60 4.56
CA ARG A 47 13.94 13.45 3.65
C ARG A 47 13.17 12.28 4.26
N GLY A 48 11.86 12.28 4.08
CA GLY A 48 10.98 11.20 4.55
C GLY A 48 9.95 10.81 3.51
N THR A 49 9.30 9.67 3.74
CA THR A 49 8.11 9.27 3.01
C THR A 49 6.97 9.15 4.01
N THR A 50 5.86 9.81 3.71
CA THR A 50 4.62 9.64 4.46
C THR A 50 3.74 8.64 3.72
N ALA A 51 3.25 7.64 4.45
CA ALA A 51 2.22 6.74 3.97
C ALA A 51 0.86 7.23 4.43
N SER A 52 -0.15 7.09 3.57
CA SER A 52 -1.53 7.34 3.95
C SER A 52 -2.41 6.21 3.45
N PHE A 53 -3.34 5.75 4.27
CA PHE A 53 -4.27 4.70 3.92
C PHE A 53 -5.70 5.21 4.04
N LYS A 54 -6.51 4.89 3.02
CA LYS A 54 -7.94 5.17 2.98
C LYS A 54 -8.69 3.84 2.86
N SER A 55 -9.39 3.46 3.92
CA SER A 55 -10.17 2.23 3.94
C SER A 55 -11.54 2.43 3.30
N ARG A 56 -11.96 1.47 2.46
CA ARG A 56 -13.36 1.36 1.99
C ARG A 56 -14.23 0.55 2.95
N THR A 57 -13.61 -0.23 3.84
CA THR A 57 -14.29 -0.94 4.93
C THR A 57 -14.04 -0.23 6.26
N PRO A 58 -14.96 -0.30 7.23
CA PRO A 58 -14.73 0.28 8.55
C PRO A 58 -13.40 -0.19 9.16
N HIS A 59 -12.63 0.76 9.72
CA HIS A 59 -11.26 0.57 10.20
C HIS A 59 -11.08 -0.44 11.36
N ALA A 60 -12.14 -1.10 11.81
CA ALA A 60 -12.12 -2.10 12.88
C ALA A 60 -11.15 -3.27 12.61
N ALA A 61 -10.74 -3.49 11.35
CA ALA A 61 -9.73 -4.49 11.02
C ALA A 61 -8.32 -4.11 11.54
N LEU A 62 -7.91 -2.84 11.53
CA LEU A 62 -6.53 -2.42 11.86
C LEU A 62 -6.16 -2.46 13.35
N THR A 63 -7.11 -2.78 14.24
CA THR A 63 -6.92 -2.69 15.69
C THR A 63 -6.64 -4.03 16.37
N ALA A 64 -6.98 -5.16 15.73
CA ALA A 64 -6.90 -6.48 16.37
C ALA A 64 -5.51 -7.13 16.26
N VAL A 65 -4.79 -6.90 15.15
CA VAL A 65 -3.51 -7.52 14.84
C VAL A 65 -2.56 -6.53 14.15
N PRO A 66 -1.23 -6.70 14.26
CA PRO A 66 -0.29 -5.86 13.52
C PRO A 66 -0.35 -6.18 12.03
N TYR A 67 -0.42 -5.14 11.20
CA TYR A 67 -0.37 -5.25 9.75
C TYR A 67 0.99 -4.81 9.21
N TYR A 68 1.45 -5.51 8.18
CA TYR A 68 2.69 -5.23 7.49
C TYR A 68 2.44 -4.99 6.02
N VAL A 69 3.01 -3.90 5.51
CA VAL A 69 3.07 -3.62 4.09
C VAL A 69 4.36 -4.18 3.55
N VAL A 70 4.25 -4.91 2.45
CA VAL A 70 5.38 -5.44 1.69
C VAL A 70 5.29 -4.92 0.27
N ILE A 71 6.32 -4.21 -0.18
CA ILE A 71 6.51 -3.84 -1.58
C ILE A 71 7.47 -4.85 -2.17
N HIS A 72 7.07 -5.48 -3.27
CA HIS A 72 7.80 -6.55 -3.90
C HIS A 72 8.68 -6.06 -5.04
N GLN A 73 9.69 -6.84 -5.41
CA GLN A 73 10.52 -6.53 -6.57
C GLN A 73 9.75 -6.71 -7.88
N LYS A 74 8.71 -7.52 -7.95
CA LYS A 74 7.95 -7.75 -9.19
C LYS A 74 6.54 -7.17 -9.11
N GLY A 75 6.04 -6.69 -10.24
CA GLY A 75 4.71 -6.12 -10.44
C GLY A 75 3.66 -7.11 -10.97
N ASP A 76 3.89 -8.41 -10.81
CA ASP A 76 3.03 -9.44 -11.39
C ASP A 76 2.17 -10.09 -10.30
N LEU A 77 0.86 -9.88 -10.38
CA LEU A 77 -0.11 -10.47 -9.46
C LEU A 77 -0.45 -11.93 -9.81
N SER A 78 -0.16 -12.37 -11.03
CA SER A 78 -0.36 -13.77 -11.43
C SER A 78 0.71 -14.70 -10.83
N MET A 79 1.85 -14.13 -10.46
CA MET A 79 2.95 -14.84 -9.81
C MET A 79 2.64 -15.12 -8.32
N PRO A 80 3.06 -16.29 -7.79
CA PRO A 80 3.03 -16.53 -6.35
C PRO A 80 3.79 -15.44 -5.58
N VAL A 81 3.20 -14.93 -4.49
CA VAL A 81 3.79 -13.83 -3.71
C VAL A 81 5.21 -14.12 -3.22
N GLY A 82 5.50 -15.37 -2.86
CA GLY A 82 6.84 -15.81 -2.43
C GLY A 82 7.92 -15.73 -3.53
N GLN A 83 7.54 -15.59 -4.79
CA GLN A 83 8.46 -15.45 -5.94
C GLN A 83 8.59 -13.99 -6.44
N ALA A 84 7.80 -13.08 -5.87
CA ALA A 84 7.78 -11.67 -6.25
C ALA A 84 8.98 -10.88 -5.70
N GLY A 85 9.72 -11.45 -4.74
CA GLY A 85 10.91 -10.86 -4.11
C GLY A 85 10.58 -9.70 -3.17
N LEU A 86 11.38 -9.49 -2.14
CA LEU A 86 11.18 -8.39 -1.18
C LEU A 86 11.97 -7.14 -1.62
N LEU A 87 11.31 -5.98 -1.67
CA LEU A 87 11.96 -4.68 -1.87
C LEU A 87 11.88 -3.81 -0.61
N HIS A 88 10.68 -3.59 -0.07
CA HIS A 88 10.48 -2.87 1.19
C HIS A 88 9.51 -3.60 2.10
N ARG A 89 9.72 -3.46 3.41
CA ARG A 89 8.80 -3.91 4.45
C ARG A 89 8.70 -2.84 5.54
N PHE A 90 7.48 -2.55 5.97
CA PHE A 90 7.22 -1.68 7.10
C PHE A 90 5.88 -2.02 7.75
N ARG A 91 5.74 -1.64 9.01
CA ARG A 91 4.54 -1.88 9.81
C ARG A 91 3.55 -0.73 9.64
N ILE A 92 2.26 -1.05 9.57
CA ILE A 92 1.19 -0.07 9.76
C ILE A 92 1.05 0.14 11.27
N PRO A 93 1.26 1.36 11.79
CA PRO A 93 1.13 1.60 13.22
C PRO A 93 -0.32 1.35 13.65
N PRO A 94 -0.55 0.80 14.86
CA PRO A 94 -1.89 0.62 15.37
C PRO A 94 -2.54 2.00 15.56
N GLN A 95 -3.82 2.11 15.20
CA GLN A 95 -4.58 3.35 15.36
C GLN A 95 -5.88 3.08 16.09
N GLN A 96 -6.28 4.01 16.98
CA GLN A 96 -7.63 3.99 17.55
C GLN A 96 -8.67 4.20 16.44
N ALA A 97 -9.86 3.62 16.61
CA ALA A 97 -10.90 3.55 15.58
C ALA A 97 -11.12 4.91 14.88
N VAL A 98 -10.89 4.94 13.56
CA VAL A 98 -11.16 6.11 12.72
C VAL A 98 -12.46 5.85 11.95
N PRO A 99 -13.30 6.88 11.73
CA PRO A 99 -14.45 6.75 10.85
C PRO A 99 -14.07 6.19 9.47
N ALA A 100 -14.95 5.39 8.86
CA ALA A 100 -14.78 4.90 7.49
C ALA A 100 -14.52 6.08 6.52
N GLU A 101 -13.82 5.82 5.41
CA GLU A 101 -13.43 6.82 4.41
C GLU A 101 -12.45 7.92 4.90
N SER A 102 -12.03 7.87 6.16
CA SER A 102 -11.00 8.77 6.67
C SER A 102 -9.61 8.35 6.21
N LEU A 103 -8.74 9.33 6.03
CA LEU A 103 -7.35 9.09 5.67
C LEU A 103 -6.53 8.90 6.95
N TYR A 104 -6.01 7.68 7.16
CA TYR A 104 -4.99 7.43 8.18
C TYR A 104 -3.61 7.75 7.61
N ARG A 105 -2.82 8.57 8.29
CA ARG A 105 -1.50 9.00 7.82
C ARG A 105 -0.42 8.76 8.87
N TRP A 106 0.76 8.30 8.44
CA TRP A 106 1.93 8.14 9.28
C TRP A 106 3.22 8.30 8.46
N ASP A 107 4.29 8.75 9.13
CA ASP A 107 5.61 8.81 8.53
C ASP A 107 6.30 7.44 8.58
N LEU A 108 7.01 7.08 7.51
CA LEU A 108 7.80 5.86 7.43
C LEU A 108 9.20 6.10 8.01
N ASP A 109 9.74 5.08 8.67
CA ASP A 109 11.13 5.06 9.14
C ASP A 109 12.16 4.90 7.99
N GLN A 110 11.69 4.85 6.73
CA GLN A 110 12.50 4.71 5.54
C GLN A 110 11.99 5.62 4.42
N VAL A 111 12.92 6.08 3.58
CA VAL A 111 12.59 6.85 2.37
C VAL A 111 12.37 5.89 1.22
N LEU A 112 11.20 5.96 0.59
CA LEU A 112 10.90 5.20 -0.61
C LEU A 112 11.30 5.98 -1.85
N ASN A 113 11.89 5.29 -2.83
CA ASN A 113 12.08 5.84 -4.16
C ASN A 113 10.75 5.78 -4.93
N LEU A 114 10.08 6.92 -5.07
CA LEU A 114 8.77 7.03 -5.71
C LEU A 114 8.80 7.02 -7.25
N SER A 115 9.89 6.54 -7.87
CA SER A 115 10.07 6.47 -9.33
C SER A 115 9.85 5.06 -9.90
N VAL A 116 10.08 4.90 -11.21
CA VAL A 116 10.00 3.64 -11.95
C VAL A 116 11.37 2.99 -12.06
N GLY A 117 11.44 1.66 -11.94
CA GLY A 117 12.66 0.88 -12.18
C GLY A 117 13.71 0.99 -11.07
N GLY A 118 14.79 0.21 -11.15
CA GLY A 118 15.82 0.16 -10.09
C GLY A 118 15.21 -0.17 -8.72
N ASP A 119 15.42 0.71 -7.74
CA ASP A 119 14.81 0.65 -6.40
C ASP A 119 13.46 1.38 -6.31
N GLY A 120 12.94 1.87 -7.44
CA GLY A 120 11.66 2.55 -7.56
C GLY A 120 10.46 1.63 -7.33
N ILE A 121 9.45 2.14 -6.62
CA ILE A 121 8.26 1.39 -6.22
C ILE A 121 7.13 1.41 -7.25
N VAL A 122 7.17 2.30 -8.25
CA VAL A 122 6.11 2.36 -9.27
C VAL A 122 6.19 1.13 -10.18
N GLY A 123 5.02 0.53 -10.47
CA GLY A 123 4.87 -0.71 -11.22
C GLY A 123 5.15 -1.96 -10.40
N ARG A 124 5.37 -1.85 -9.08
CA ARG A 124 5.61 -2.99 -8.19
C ARG A 124 4.32 -3.47 -7.53
N ARG A 125 4.30 -4.75 -7.17
CA ARG A 125 3.25 -5.32 -6.33
C ARG A 125 3.41 -4.83 -4.91
N ILE A 126 2.29 -4.51 -4.29
CA ILE A 126 2.18 -4.27 -2.86
C ILE A 126 1.26 -5.33 -2.28
N SER A 127 1.61 -5.83 -1.09
CA SER A 127 0.79 -6.76 -0.32
C SER A 127 0.67 -6.28 1.11
N ILE A 128 -0.47 -6.57 1.72
CA ILE A 128 -0.67 -6.39 3.16
C ILE A 128 -0.83 -7.76 3.80
N PHE A 129 -0.12 -7.97 4.90
CA PHE A 129 -0.17 -9.19 5.69
C PHE A 129 -0.61 -8.91 7.12
N GLU A 130 -1.38 -9.85 7.67
CA GLU A 130 -1.51 -10.00 9.11
C GLU A 130 -0.23 -10.67 9.64
N ASP A 131 0.33 -10.13 10.72
CA ASP A 131 1.51 -10.63 11.41
C ASP A 131 2.87 -10.47 10.68
N VAL A 132 3.94 -10.44 11.47
CA VAL A 132 5.33 -10.28 11.04
C VAL A 132 5.83 -11.46 10.20
N GLY A 133 5.23 -12.64 10.39
CA GLY A 133 5.56 -13.86 9.66
C GLY A 133 5.08 -13.87 8.21
N LEU A 134 4.32 -12.86 7.77
CA LEU A 134 3.80 -12.72 6.39
C LEU A 134 3.00 -13.95 5.91
N GLN A 135 2.36 -14.67 6.83
CA GLN A 135 1.67 -15.92 6.54
C GLN A 135 0.29 -15.67 5.92
N ARG A 136 -0.40 -14.64 6.40
CA ARG A 136 -1.77 -14.34 5.97
C ARG A 136 -1.83 -13.02 5.23
N GLN A 137 -1.79 -13.12 3.91
CA GLN A 137 -2.04 -11.99 3.05
C GLN A 137 -3.53 -11.60 3.12
N VAL A 138 -3.83 -10.32 3.24
CA VAL A 138 -5.19 -9.77 3.33
C VAL A 138 -5.54 -8.77 2.23
N ALA A 139 -4.52 -8.24 1.54
CA ALA A 139 -4.70 -7.40 0.36
C ALA A 139 -3.51 -7.45 -0.58
N GLU A 140 -3.76 -7.04 -1.82
CA GLU A 140 -2.73 -6.65 -2.78
C GLU A 140 -3.19 -5.62 -3.79
N GLY A 141 -2.20 -5.02 -4.44
CA GLY A 141 -2.38 -4.12 -5.56
C GLY A 141 -1.09 -3.90 -6.32
N ILE A 142 -1.14 -3.01 -7.31
CA ILE A 142 0.03 -2.50 -8.03
C ILE A 142 0.16 -1.01 -7.72
N ILE A 143 1.38 -0.57 -7.44
CA ILE A 143 1.68 0.84 -7.20
C ILE A 143 1.76 1.57 -8.55
N GLY A 144 0.98 2.63 -8.70
CA GLY A 144 0.97 3.55 -9.83
C GLY A 144 1.24 4.99 -9.41
N TRP A 145 1.26 5.89 -10.39
CA TRP A 145 1.31 7.34 -10.14
C TRP A 145 -0.03 7.86 -9.62
N ASN A 146 0.02 8.82 -8.68
CA ASN A 146 -1.16 9.51 -8.16
C ASN A 146 -1.31 10.93 -8.74
#